data_AF-A0A151MP20-F1
#
_entry.id   AF-A0A151MP20-F1
#
_cell.length_a   1.000
_cell.length_b   1.000
_cell.length_c   1.000
_cell.angle_alpha   90.00
_cell.angle_beta   90.00
_cell.angle_gamma   90.00
#
_symmetry.space_group_name_H-M   'P 1'
#
loop_
_entity.id
_entity.type
_entity.pdbx_description
1 polymer ?
#
loop_
_entity_poly.entity_id
_entity_poly.type
_entity_poly.pdbx_seq_one_letter_code
_entity_poly.pdbx_strand_id
1 'polypeptide(L)'
;MRIQKQQKQAQAGQEGNHSQAELHETRAELAQVKKYAQDLEHKLNASSRALAQICQVTDCCLEPWVLYCGKCLLLSNEKKTWTESREACTGQFSRLLISRDWNCTTTQRFPGSIYAMYWIGLEYNRYTDRWTWIDGTPYLG
;
A
#
# COMPACT_ATOMS: atom_id res chain seq x y z
N MET A 1 54.52 -8.18 32.86
CA MET A 1 54.08 -8.58 31.50
C MET A 1 52.97 -9.67 31.49
N ARG A 2 52.99 -10.69 32.37
CA ARG A 2 51.94 -11.75 32.41
C ARG A 2 50.52 -11.28 32.77
N ILE A 3 50.38 -10.35 33.70
CA ILE A 3 49.06 -9.85 34.17
C ILE A 3 48.29 -9.13 33.06
N GLN A 4 48.96 -8.28 32.27
CA GLN A 4 48.35 -7.58 31.13
C GLN A 4 47.87 -8.56 30.04
N LYS A 5 48.56 -9.68 29.84
CA LYS A 5 48.15 -10.72 28.90
C LYS A 5 46.87 -11.42 29.37
N GLN A 6 46.76 -11.70 30.67
CA GLN A 6 45.56 -12.30 31.25
C GLN A 6 44.35 -11.35 31.20
N GLN A 7 44.55 -10.05 31.47
CA GLN A 7 43.50 -9.04 31.36
C GLN A 7 42.96 -8.92 29.93
N LYS A 8 43.84 -8.88 28.92
CA LYS A 8 43.42 -8.84 27.51
C LYS A 8 42.65 -10.10 27.10
N GLN A 9 43.05 -11.26 27.59
CA GLN A 9 42.34 -12.53 27.34
C GLN A 9 40.96 -12.55 28.02
N ALA A 10 40.85 -12.03 29.24
CA ALA A 10 39.58 -11.92 29.95
C ALA A 10 38.62 -10.96 29.24
N GLN A 11 39.14 -9.81 28.77
CA GLN A 11 38.36 -8.81 28.05
C GLN A 11 37.87 -9.34 26.69
N ALA A 12 38.74 -10.00 25.92
CA ALA A 12 38.33 -10.65 24.67
C ALA A 12 37.29 -11.76 24.89
N GLY A 13 37.37 -12.49 26.01
CA GLY A 13 36.35 -13.48 26.39
C GLY A 13 35.00 -12.86 26.77
N GLN A 14 35.02 -11.72 27.47
CA GLN A 14 33.80 -10.98 27.80
C GLN A 14 33.14 -10.37 26.56
N GLU A 15 33.93 -9.77 25.67
CA GLU A 15 33.46 -9.24 24.39
C GLU A 15 32.86 -10.34 23.51
N GLY A 16 33.52 -11.51 23.42
CA GLY A 16 32.98 -12.67 22.69
C GLY A 16 31.67 -13.20 23.28
N ASN A 17 31.56 -13.30 24.60
CA ASN A 17 30.32 -13.71 25.27
C ASN A 17 29.19 -12.70 25.06
N HIS A 18 29.50 -11.40 25.08
CA HIS A 18 28.53 -10.34 24.84
C HIS A 18 28.00 -10.37 23.40
N SER A 19 28.89 -10.42 22.41
CA SER A 19 28.49 -10.55 21.00
C SER A 19 27.70 -11.83 20.73
N GLN A 20 28.01 -12.94 21.43
CA GLN A 20 27.26 -14.18 21.31
C GLN A 20 25.83 -14.06 21.87
N ALA A 21 25.63 -13.31 22.95
CA ALA A 21 24.30 -13.03 23.51
C ALA A 21 23.46 -12.18 22.55
N GLU A 22 24.02 -11.10 22.00
CA GLU A 22 23.36 -10.23 21.01
C GLU A 22 22.96 -10.98 19.73
N LEU A 23 23.85 -11.87 19.24
CA LEU A 23 23.57 -12.71 18.09
C LEU A 23 22.42 -13.69 18.36
N HIS A 24 22.35 -14.24 19.57
CA HIS A 24 21.27 -15.17 19.94
C HIS A 24 19.93 -14.45 20.04
N GLU A 25 19.90 -13.26 20.62
CA GLU A 25 18.72 -12.39 20.70
C GLU A 25 18.23 -12.00 19.31
N THR A 26 19.12 -11.46 18.47
CA THR A 26 18.82 -11.11 17.07
C THR A 26 18.28 -12.32 16.28
N ARG A 27 18.84 -13.52 16.52
CA ARG A 27 18.37 -14.75 15.87
C ARG A 27 16.96 -15.13 16.33
N ALA A 28 16.64 -14.93 17.59
CA ALA A 28 15.30 -15.18 18.13
C ALA A 28 14.28 -14.21 17.54
N GLU A 29 14.60 -12.91 17.48
CA GLU A 29 13.76 -11.90 16.83
C GLU A 29 13.55 -12.19 15.35
N LEU A 30 14.62 -12.54 14.63
CA LEU A 30 14.54 -12.91 13.22
C LEU A 30 13.64 -14.14 12.99
N ALA A 31 13.73 -15.13 13.88
CA ALA A 31 12.85 -16.31 13.83
C ALA A 31 11.39 -15.92 14.05
N GLN A 32 11.12 -15.00 14.97
CA GLN A 32 9.78 -14.47 15.23
C GLN A 32 9.24 -13.68 14.03
N VAL A 33 10.02 -12.75 13.48
CA VAL A 33 9.65 -11.95 12.30
C VAL A 33 9.38 -12.86 11.09
N LYS A 34 10.21 -13.89 10.87
CA LYS A 34 9.97 -14.88 9.80
C LYS A 34 8.65 -15.61 9.98
N LYS A 35 8.33 -16.04 11.20
CA LYS A 35 7.06 -16.72 11.48
C LYS A 35 5.86 -15.79 11.25
N TYR A 36 5.96 -14.53 11.66
CA TYR A 36 4.92 -13.53 11.43
C TYR A 36 4.72 -13.25 9.94
N ALA A 37 5.80 -13.09 9.17
CA ALA A 37 5.73 -12.90 7.73
C ALA A 37 5.07 -14.09 7.02
N GLN A 38 5.40 -15.33 7.41
CA GLN A 38 4.77 -16.53 6.88
C GLN A 38 3.26 -16.59 7.19
N ASP A 39 2.84 -16.19 8.40
CA ASP A 39 1.41 -16.13 8.77
C ASP A 39 0.66 -15.06 7.97
N LEU A 40 1.25 -13.86 7.80
CA LEU A 40 0.68 -12.82 6.96
C LEU A 40 0.54 -13.26 5.50
N GLU A 41 1.56 -13.92 4.96
CA GLU A 41 1.53 -14.45 3.59
C GLU A 41 0.43 -15.51 3.43
N HIS A 42 0.30 -16.43 4.41
CA HIS A 42 -0.76 -17.44 4.38
C HIS A 42 -2.15 -16.82 4.43
N LYS A 43 -2.37 -15.81 5.30
CA LYS A 43 -3.62 -15.07 5.40
C LYS A 43 -3.94 -14.31 4.11
N LEU A 44 -2.96 -13.61 3.55
CA LEU A 44 -3.11 -12.89 2.29
C LEU A 44 -3.51 -13.85 1.16
N ASN A 45 -2.80 -14.98 1.02
CA ASN A 45 -3.10 -15.99 0.01
C ASN A 45 -4.50 -16.60 0.19
N ALA A 46 -4.93 -16.84 1.43
CA ALA A 46 -6.28 -17.31 1.71
C ALA A 46 -7.35 -16.28 1.30
N SER A 47 -7.16 -15.01 1.63
CA SER A 47 -8.04 -13.92 1.20
C SER A 47 -8.07 -13.76 -0.32
N SER A 48 -6.91 -13.78 -1.00
CA SER A 48 -6.84 -13.72 -2.47
C SER A 48 -7.57 -14.87 -3.14
N ARG A 49 -7.47 -16.10 -2.62
CA ARG A 49 -8.24 -17.25 -3.12
C ARG A 49 -9.74 -17.08 -2.93
N ALA A 50 -10.17 -16.59 -1.77
CA ALA A 50 -11.59 -16.32 -1.51
C ALA A 50 -12.14 -15.24 -2.47
N LEU A 51 -11.38 -14.17 -2.72
CA LEU A 51 -11.72 -13.13 -3.69
C LEU A 51 -11.79 -13.67 -5.12
N ALA A 52 -10.81 -14.48 -5.54
CA ALA A 52 -10.82 -15.13 -6.85
C ALA A 52 -12.01 -16.08 -7.00
N GLN A 53 -12.44 -16.75 -5.92
CA GLN A 53 -13.57 -17.66 -5.97
C GLN A 53 -14.91 -16.93 -6.16
N ILE A 54 -15.05 -15.70 -5.64
CA ILE A 54 -16.21 -14.82 -5.87
C ILE A 54 -16.24 -14.33 -7.33
N CYS A 55 -15.09 -14.30 -8.00
CA CYS A 55 -14.91 -13.71 -9.33
C CYS A 55 -14.32 -14.72 -10.31
N GLN A 56 -15.14 -15.71 -10.69
CA GLN A 56 -14.68 -16.89 -11.45
C GLN A 56 -14.24 -16.58 -12.89
N VAL A 57 -14.68 -15.48 -13.51
CA VAL A 57 -14.45 -15.23 -14.94
C VAL A 57 -14.38 -13.72 -15.20
N THR A 58 -13.17 -13.14 -15.11
CA THR A 58 -12.79 -11.82 -15.66
C THR A 58 -13.54 -10.58 -15.11
N ASP A 59 -12.76 -9.59 -14.66
CA ASP A 59 -13.18 -8.26 -14.21
C ASP A 59 -14.45 -8.22 -13.33
N CYS A 60 -14.24 -8.34 -12.02
CA CYS A 60 -15.27 -8.09 -11.02
C CYS A 60 -14.79 -7.01 -10.05
N CYS A 61 -15.73 -6.37 -9.37
CA CYS A 61 -15.45 -5.54 -8.21
C CYS A 61 -16.37 -5.99 -7.08
N LEU A 62 -15.82 -6.11 -5.87
CA LEU A 62 -16.64 -6.39 -4.70
C LEU A 62 -17.55 -5.20 -4.42
N GLU A 63 -18.79 -5.44 -4.01
CA GLU A 63 -19.63 -4.35 -3.52
C GLU A 63 -18.95 -3.62 -2.35
N PRO A 64 -19.04 -2.28 -2.27
CA PRO A 64 -19.83 -1.37 -3.11
C PRO A 64 -19.06 -0.77 -4.32
N TRP A 65 -17.98 -1.41 -4.76
CA TRP A 65 -17.16 -0.95 -5.88
C TRP A 65 -17.79 -1.34 -7.23
N VAL A 66 -17.70 -0.45 -8.21
CA VAL A 66 -18.21 -0.65 -9.56
C VAL A 66 -17.07 -0.83 -10.53
N LEU A 67 -17.14 -1.87 -11.36
CA LEU A 67 -16.20 -2.08 -12.44
C LEU A 67 -16.44 -1.07 -13.56
N TYR A 68 -15.39 -0.34 -13.93
CA TYR A 68 -15.38 0.53 -15.09
C TYR A 68 -14.00 0.54 -15.73
N CYS A 69 -13.93 0.21 -17.02
CA CYS A 69 -12.69 0.12 -17.80
C CYS A 69 -11.57 -0.71 -17.14
N GLY A 70 -11.93 -1.89 -16.62
CA GLY A 70 -10.98 -2.79 -15.95
C GLY A 70 -10.52 -2.31 -14.57
N LYS A 71 -11.20 -1.32 -13.97
CA LYS A 71 -10.85 -0.74 -12.67
C LYS A 71 -12.06 -0.70 -11.75
N CYS A 72 -11.82 -0.90 -10.45
CA CYS A 72 -12.86 -0.82 -9.43
C CYS A 72 -12.95 0.60 -8.87
N LEU A 73 -14.14 1.20 -8.96
CA LEU A 73 -14.42 2.57 -8.53
C LEU A 73 -15.44 2.58 -7.40
N LEU A 74 -15.11 3.31 -6.34
CA LEU A 74 -16.06 3.64 -5.29
C LEU A 74 -16.58 5.05 -5.55
N LEU A 75 -17.86 5.16 -5.87
CA LEU A 75 -18.52 6.44 -6.09
C LEU A 75 -19.21 6.89 -4.79
N SER A 76 -18.56 7.77 -4.04
CA SER A 76 -19.12 8.29 -2.79
C SER A 76 -20.28 9.25 -3.05
N ASN A 77 -21.36 9.09 -2.29
CA ASN A 77 -22.49 10.03 -2.28
C ASN A 77 -22.32 11.15 -1.24
N GLU A 78 -21.23 11.14 -0.47
CA GLU A 78 -20.95 12.14 0.56
C GLU A 78 -20.35 13.40 -0.07
N LYS A 79 -20.84 14.57 0.37
CA LYS A 79 -20.27 15.86 -0.02
C LYS A 79 -19.06 16.16 0.85
N LYS A 80 -17.87 15.94 0.29
CA LYS A 80 -16.56 16.20 0.92
C LYS A 80 -15.79 17.23 0.12
N THR A 81 -14.87 17.93 0.77
CA THR A 81 -13.81 18.68 0.10
C THR A 81 -12.85 17.72 -0.61
N TRP A 82 -12.03 18.23 -1.53
CA TRP A 82 -11.05 17.41 -2.23
C TRP A 82 -10.09 16.68 -1.25
N THR A 83 -9.63 17.38 -0.21
CA THR A 83 -8.72 16.82 0.80
C THR A 83 -9.40 15.71 1.61
N GLU A 84 -10.63 15.94 2.09
CA GLU A 84 -11.39 14.93 2.83
C GLU A 84 -11.71 13.71 1.94
N SER A 85 -11.96 13.90 0.63
CA SER A 85 -12.13 12.80 -0.31
C SER A 85 -10.84 12.00 -0.52
N ARG A 86 -9.68 12.67 -0.59
CA ARG A 86 -8.37 12.00 -0.66
C ARG A 86 -8.11 11.15 0.57
N GLU A 87 -8.38 11.69 1.75
CA GLU A 87 -8.25 10.99 3.03
C GLU A 87 -9.22 9.82 3.12
N ALA A 88 -10.48 10.00 2.71
CA ALA A 88 -11.48 8.93 2.68
C ALA A 88 -11.06 7.78 1.74
N CYS A 89 -10.55 8.09 0.55
CA CYS A 89 -10.01 7.06 -0.35
C CYS A 89 -8.85 6.30 0.29
N THR A 90 -7.92 7.02 0.93
CA THR A 90 -6.76 6.42 1.61
C THR A 90 -7.19 5.50 2.75
N GLY A 91 -8.19 5.92 3.55
CA GLY A 91 -8.77 5.10 4.62
C GLY A 91 -9.46 3.83 4.13
N GLN A 92 -9.87 3.79 2.86
CA GLN A 92 -10.44 2.62 2.19
C GLN A 92 -9.40 1.83 1.36
N PHE A 93 -8.11 1.99 1.67
CA PHE A 93 -7.00 1.35 0.94
C PHE A 93 -7.02 1.61 -0.57
N SER A 94 -7.48 2.80 -0.95
CA SER A 94 -7.65 3.24 -2.33
C SER A 94 -7.08 4.64 -2.55
N ARG A 95 -7.29 5.20 -3.74
CA ARG A 95 -6.85 6.55 -4.09
C ARG A 95 -7.91 7.25 -4.92
N LEU A 96 -7.90 8.59 -4.93
CA LEU A 96 -8.73 9.33 -5.87
C LEU A 96 -8.40 8.92 -7.30
N LEU A 97 -9.43 8.96 -8.15
CA LEU A 97 -9.38 8.52 -9.53
C LEU A 97 -8.28 9.24 -10.33
N ILE A 98 -7.34 8.48 -10.90
CA ILE A 98 -6.42 8.94 -11.94
C ILE A 98 -6.93 8.41 -13.27
N SER A 99 -7.58 9.26 -14.08
CA SER A 99 -8.27 8.84 -15.31
C SER A 99 -7.42 8.87 -16.57
N ARG A 100 -6.13 9.22 -16.47
CA ARG A 100 -5.23 9.14 -17.62
C ARG A 100 -5.03 7.69 -18.06
N ASP A 101 -4.88 7.50 -19.36
CA ASP A 101 -4.54 6.22 -20.00
C ASP A 101 -5.60 5.11 -19.82
N TRP A 102 -6.85 5.49 -19.54
CA TRP A 102 -7.95 4.54 -19.49
C TRP A 102 -8.42 4.23 -20.90
N ASN A 103 -8.14 3.02 -21.38
CA ASN A 103 -8.66 2.52 -22.65
C ASN A 103 -10.09 1.99 -22.49
N CYS A 104 -11.02 2.91 -22.22
CA CYS A 104 -12.45 2.62 -22.22
C CYS A 104 -12.95 2.49 -23.66
N THR A 105 -13.75 1.46 -23.97
CA THR A 105 -14.52 1.47 -25.22
C THR A 105 -15.49 2.66 -25.19
N THR A 106 -15.69 3.33 -26.34
CA THR A 106 -16.53 4.54 -26.48
C THR A 106 -17.99 4.33 -26.07
N THR A 107 -18.43 3.07 -25.92
CA THR A 107 -19.77 2.70 -25.49
C THR A 107 -19.95 2.63 -23.97
N GLN A 108 -18.86 2.66 -23.19
CA GLN A 108 -18.96 2.49 -21.73
C GLN A 108 -19.26 3.81 -21.03
N ARG A 109 -20.52 3.98 -20.60
CA ARG A 109 -20.96 5.13 -19.81
C ARG A 109 -20.35 5.09 -18.41
N PHE A 110 -19.90 6.25 -17.91
CA PHE A 110 -19.40 6.37 -16.54
C PHE A 110 -20.50 5.96 -15.53
N PRO A 111 -20.21 5.11 -14.52
CA PRO A 111 -21.21 4.50 -13.64
C PRO A 111 -21.80 5.44 -12.57
N GLY A 112 -21.66 6.75 -12.74
CA GLY A 112 -22.15 7.76 -11.79
C GLY A 112 -23.49 8.38 -12.16
N SER A 113 -24.10 9.07 -11.19
CA SER A 113 -25.23 9.94 -11.46
C SER A 113 -24.80 11.07 -12.39
N ILE A 114 -25.57 11.32 -13.46
CA ILE A 114 -25.32 12.46 -14.37
C ILE A 114 -25.41 13.82 -13.68
N TYR A 115 -26.02 13.86 -12.50
CA TYR A 115 -26.20 15.08 -11.71
C TYR A 115 -25.16 15.22 -10.59
N ALA A 116 -24.25 14.23 -10.43
CA ALA A 116 -23.22 14.26 -9.41
C ALA A 116 -21.86 14.66 -10.00
N MET A 117 -21.14 15.49 -9.25
CA MET A 117 -19.73 15.79 -9.51
C MET A 117 -18.89 15.04 -8.50
N TYR A 118 -17.82 14.39 -8.97
CA TYR A 118 -16.92 13.59 -8.14
C TYR A 118 -15.53 14.22 -8.13
N TRP A 119 -14.86 14.21 -6.98
CA TRP A 119 -13.44 14.56 -6.92
C TRP A 119 -12.59 13.48 -7.58
N ILE A 120 -11.60 13.92 -8.34
CA ILE A 120 -10.58 13.08 -8.97
C ILE A 120 -9.19 13.46 -8.47
N GLY A 121 -8.20 12.64 -8.76
CA GLY A 121 -6.83 12.76 -8.28
C GLY A 121 -6.00 13.85 -8.97
N LEU A 122 -6.60 14.94 -9.44
CA LEU A 122 -5.88 16.12 -9.92
C LEU A 122 -5.61 17.08 -8.76
N GLU A 123 -4.38 17.56 -8.67
CA GLU A 123 -3.95 18.57 -7.71
C GLU A 123 -3.12 19.67 -8.39
N TYR A 124 -3.25 20.91 -7.92
CA TYR A 124 -2.45 22.02 -8.43
C TYR A 124 -1.17 22.15 -7.62
N ASN A 125 -0.02 21.94 -8.26
CA ASN A 125 1.28 22.10 -7.64
C ASN A 125 1.71 23.57 -7.72
N ARG A 126 1.68 24.28 -6.59
CA ARG A 126 2.07 25.69 -6.48
C ARG A 126 3.57 25.95 -6.67
N TYR A 127 4.42 24.93 -6.58
CA TYR A 127 5.86 25.10 -6.80
C TYR A 127 6.22 25.05 -8.28
N THR A 128 5.48 24.28 -9.07
CA THR A 128 5.71 24.14 -10.51
C THR A 128 4.71 24.92 -11.36
N ASP A 129 3.72 25.54 -10.73
CA ASP A 129 2.56 26.21 -11.34
C ASP A 129 1.85 25.34 -12.40
N ARG A 130 1.68 24.06 -12.08
CA ARG A 130 1.12 23.06 -12.99
C ARG A 130 0.17 22.12 -12.28
N TRP A 131 -0.81 21.63 -13.03
CA TRP A 131 -1.62 20.49 -12.60
C TRP A 131 -0.81 19.20 -12.65
N THR A 132 -0.87 18.44 -11.57
CA THR A 132 -0.28 17.11 -11.45
C THR A 132 -1.33 16.13 -10.95
N TRP A 133 -1.10 14.85 -11.17
CA TRP A 133 -1.89 13.82 -10.52
C TRP A 133 -1.28 13.49 -9.17
N ILE A 134 -2.08 12.93 -8.27
CA ILE A 134 -1.64 12.52 -6.92
C ILE A 134 -0.51 11.48 -6.89
N ASP A 135 -0.15 10.88 -8.03
CA ASP A 135 1.02 10.00 -8.18
C ASP A 135 2.29 10.75 -8.64
N GLY A 136 2.24 12.09 -8.71
CA GLY A 136 3.35 12.97 -9.07
C GLY A 136 3.53 13.20 -10.56
N THR A 137 2.76 12.53 -11.41
CA THR A 137 2.87 12.66 -12.86
C THR A 137 2.22 13.96 -13.38
N PRO A 138 2.75 14.58 -14.45
CA PRO A 138 2.22 15.84 -14.98
C PRO A 138 0.87 15.64 -15.70
N TYR A 139 -0.09 16.53 -15.48
CA TYR A 139 -1.29 16.57 -16.32
C TYR A 139 -0.91 17.15 -17.70
N LEU A 140 -1.12 16.39 -18.77
CA LEU A 140 -0.63 16.75 -20.12
C LEU A 140 -1.63 17.52 -20.98
N GLY A 141 -2.89 17.68 -20.54
CA GLY A 141 -3.90 18.51 -21.22
C GLY A 141 -4.37 17.93 -22.53
#